data_AF-A0A7S3IL99-F1
#
_entry.id   AF-A0A7S3IL99-F1
#
_cell.length_a   1.000
_cell.length_b   1.000
_cell.length_c   1.000
_cell.angle_alpha   90.00
_cell.angle_beta   90.00
_cell.angle_gamma   90.00
#
_symmetry.space_group_name_H-M   'P 1'
#
loop_
_entity.id
_entity.type
_entity.pdbx_description
1 polymer ?
#
loop_
_entity_poly.entity_id
_entity_poly.type
_entity_poly.pdbx_seq_one_letter_code
_entity_poly.pdbx_strand_id
1 'polypeptide(L)'
;MSLIVDNAVKMKVYSKKLTGNGEELERWQERITKYHKWLDGHRLTAVKAGERVDVCDTELIWCRATVELVIKSANRKDLLYLHYEGWNRKYDEYLYIDSHRVAPLGLYTERTDIPKYRMGTRNTGLSMMYAVVLQ
;
A
#
# COMPACT_ATOMS: atom_id res chain seq x y z
N MET A 1 -1.98 -10.22 0.10
CA MET A 1 -2.76 -11.47 0.26
C MET A 1 -1.79 -12.58 0.61
N SER A 2 -2.12 -13.44 1.58
CA SER A 2 -1.25 -14.57 1.97
C SER A 2 -1.30 -15.66 0.90
N LEU A 3 -0.14 -16.21 0.51
CA LEU A 3 0.00 -17.34 -0.44
C LEU A 3 -0.92 -18.52 -0.13
N ILE A 4 -1.26 -18.72 1.15
CA ILE A 4 -2.15 -19.79 1.62
C ILE A 4 -3.60 -19.55 1.17
N VAL A 5 -4.07 -18.30 1.23
CA VAL A 5 -5.43 -17.92 0.84
C VAL A 5 -5.59 -18.04 -0.69
N ASP A 6 -4.58 -17.61 -1.44
CA ASP A 6 -4.58 -17.71 -2.91
C ASP A 6 -4.65 -19.16 -3.37
N ASN A 7 -3.92 -20.07 -2.72
CA ASN A 7 -3.95 -21.50 -3.01
C ASN A 7 -5.31 -22.14 -2.67
N ALA A 8 -5.92 -21.81 -1.53
CA ALA A 8 -7.22 -22.35 -1.15
C ALA A 8 -8.35 -21.91 -2.11
N VAL A 9 -8.34 -20.63 -2.50
CA VAL A 9 -9.31 -20.09 -3.48
C VAL A 9 -9.11 -20.76 -4.83
N LYS A 10 -7.86 -20.87 -5.31
CA LYS A 10 -7.52 -21.55 -6.55
C LYS A 10 -8.05 -22.99 -6.54
N MET A 11 -7.79 -23.76 -5.48
CA MET A 11 -8.26 -25.16 -5.36
C MET A 11 -9.79 -25.27 -5.38
N LYS A 12 -10.50 -24.34 -4.72
CA LYS A 12 -11.97 -24.31 -4.71
C LYS A 12 -12.54 -24.03 -6.11
N VAL A 13 -11.93 -23.13 -6.86
CA VAL A 13 -12.35 -22.80 -8.24
C VAL A 13 -12.06 -23.98 -9.19
N TYR A 14 -10.89 -24.62 -9.08
CA TYR A 14 -10.58 -25.81 -9.89
C TYR A 14 -11.52 -26.98 -9.60
N SER A 15 -11.88 -27.21 -8.34
CA SER A 15 -12.83 -28.25 -7.95
C SER A 15 -14.21 -28.03 -8.59
N LYS A 16 -14.68 -26.78 -8.68
CA LYS A 16 -15.94 -26.44 -9.35
C LYS A 16 -15.91 -26.57 -10.88
N LYS A 17 -14.74 -26.44 -11.50
CA LYS A 17 -14.56 -26.76 -12.93
C LYS A 17 -14.86 -28.24 -13.20
N LEU A 18 -14.42 -29.13 -12.30
CA LEU A 18 -14.66 -30.57 -12.42
C LEU A 18 -16.15 -30.94 -12.24
N THR A 19 -16.92 -30.09 -11.56
CA THR A 19 -18.38 -30.24 -11.43
C THR A 19 -19.17 -29.59 -12.57
N GLY A 20 -18.52 -29.20 -13.68
CA GLY A 20 -19.18 -28.73 -14.90
C GLY A 20 -19.42 -27.22 -15.00
N ASN A 21 -18.92 -26.41 -14.06
CA ASN A 21 -19.10 -24.95 -14.08
C ASN A 21 -17.82 -24.24 -14.54
N GLY A 22 -17.54 -24.31 -15.84
CA GLY A 22 -16.32 -23.75 -16.45
C GLY A 22 -16.24 -22.22 -16.43
N GLU A 23 -17.39 -21.53 -16.45
CA GLU A 23 -17.50 -20.07 -16.46
C GLU A 23 -16.94 -19.42 -15.19
N GLU A 24 -17.10 -20.07 -14.02
CA GLU A 24 -16.57 -19.55 -12.76
C GLU A 24 -15.03 -19.50 -12.74
N LEU A 25 -14.39 -20.49 -13.39
CA LEU A 25 -12.93 -20.51 -13.53
C LEU A 25 -12.44 -19.39 -14.46
N GLU A 26 -13.10 -19.21 -15.60
CA GLU A 26 -12.75 -18.16 -16.56
C GLU A 26 -12.89 -16.77 -15.92
N ARG A 27 -14.02 -16.51 -15.23
CA ARG A 27 -14.23 -15.27 -14.49
C ARG A 27 -13.18 -15.04 -13.40
N TRP A 28 -12.77 -16.09 -12.69
CA TRP A 28 -11.69 -15.99 -11.71
C TRP A 28 -10.34 -15.66 -12.38
N GLN A 29 -10.00 -16.33 -13.48
CA GLN A 29 -8.77 -16.08 -14.23
C GLN A 29 -8.73 -14.64 -14.76
N GLU A 30 -9.83 -14.13 -15.29
CA GLU A 30 -9.94 -12.73 -15.72
C GLU A 30 -9.72 -11.76 -14.56
N ARG A 31 -10.35 -12.01 -13.40
CA ARG A 31 -10.20 -11.15 -12.21
C ARG A 31 -8.76 -11.11 -11.73
N ILE A 32 -8.09 -12.26 -11.68
CA ILE A 32 -6.69 -12.36 -11.27
C ILE A 32 -5.79 -11.65 -12.28
N THR A 33 -6.04 -11.80 -13.57
CA THR A 33 -5.28 -11.11 -14.63
C THR A 33 -5.45 -9.60 -14.53
N LYS A 34 -6.69 -9.12 -14.38
CA LYS A 34 -6.99 -7.70 -14.17
C LYS A 34 -6.32 -7.17 -12.89
N TYR A 35 -6.33 -7.95 -11.82
CA TYR A 35 -5.69 -7.59 -10.55
C TYR A 35 -4.16 -7.50 -10.67
N HIS A 36 -3.48 -8.46 -11.30
CA HIS A 36 -2.04 -8.39 -11.52
C HIS A 36 -1.67 -7.21 -12.42
N LYS A 37 -2.40 -7.00 -13.51
CA LYS A 37 -2.20 -5.83 -14.38
C LYS A 37 -2.39 -4.51 -13.62
N TRP A 38 -3.38 -4.45 -12.73
CA TRP A 38 -3.57 -3.31 -11.86
C TRP A 38 -2.35 -3.14 -10.94
N LEU A 39 -1.94 -4.18 -10.20
CA LEU A 39 -0.76 -4.12 -9.33
C LEU A 39 0.49 -3.63 -10.07
N ASP A 40 0.78 -4.17 -11.25
CA ASP A 40 1.98 -3.81 -12.01
C ASP A 40 2.01 -2.33 -12.40
N GLY A 41 0.85 -1.74 -12.73
CA GLY A 41 0.73 -0.31 -13.02
C GLY A 41 0.71 0.61 -11.80
N HIS A 42 0.61 0.05 -10.60
CA HIS A 42 0.35 0.78 -9.35
C HIS A 42 1.43 0.54 -8.28
N ARG A 43 2.50 -0.17 -8.63
CA ARG A 43 3.66 -0.39 -7.77
C ARG A 43 4.74 0.64 -8.06
N LEU A 44 5.37 1.13 -6.99
CA LEU A 44 6.58 1.93 -7.12
C LEU A 44 7.74 1.02 -7.55
N THR A 45 8.37 1.32 -8.69
CA THR A 45 9.45 0.51 -9.26
C THR A 45 10.83 1.13 -9.08
N ALA A 46 10.89 2.45 -9.03
CA ALA A 46 12.08 3.24 -8.78
C ALA A 46 11.69 4.55 -8.10
N VAL A 47 12.58 5.07 -7.24
CA VAL A 47 12.40 6.34 -6.54
C VAL A 47 13.77 6.90 -6.13
N LYS A 48 13.86 8.21 -5.94
CA LYS A 48 15.07 8.90 -5.47
C LYS A 48 14.84 9.56 -4.11
N ALA A 49 15.93 9.81 -3.38
CA ALA A 49 15.87 10.65 -2.19
C ALA A 49 15.33 12.04 -2.55
N GLY A 50 14.45 12.57 -1.69
CA GLY A 50 13.70 13.80 -1.88
C GLY A 50 12.36 13.64 -2.61
N GLU A 51 12.11 12.52 -3.29
CA GLU A 51 10.81 12.26 -3.92
C GLU A 51 9.75 11.87 -2.88
N ARG A 52 8.49 12.16 -3.21
CA ARG A 52 7.34 11.84 -2.35
C ARG A 52 6.64 10.58 -2.84
N VAL A 53 6.08 9.84 -1.89
CA VAL A 53 5.36 8.59 -2.11
C VAL A 53 4.16 8.50 -1.16
N ASP A 54 3.21 7.64 -1.51
CA ASP A 54 2.14 7.27 -0.60
C ASP A 54 2.59 6.07 0.24
N VAL A 55 2.46 6.18 1.57
CA VAL A 55 2.88 5.14 2.53
C VAL A 55 1.73 4.84 3.49
N CYS A 56 1.37 3.56 3.59
CA CYS A 56 0.41 3.06 4.56
C CYS A 56 1.12 2.87 5.90
N ASP A 57 0.70 3.57 6.96
CA ASP A 57 1.31 3.45 8.28
C ASP A 57 0.95 2.13 8.99
N THR A 58 1.33 1.98 10.27
CA THR A 58 1.02 0.79 11.06
C THR A 58 -0.44 0.70 11.49
N GLU A 59 -1.19 1.81 11.43
CA GLU A 59 -2.62 1.90 11.72
C GLU A 59 -3.48 1.77 10.45
N LEU A 60 -2.86 1.38 9.33
CA LEU A 60 -3.49 1.14 8.02
C LEU A 60 -4.05 2.41 7.37
N ILE A 61 -3.46 3.57 7.64
CA ILE A 61 -3.82 4.86 7.06
C ILE A 61 -2.77 5.28 6.04
N TRP A 62 -3.20 5.62 4.82
CA TRP A 62 -2.30 6.11 3.77
C TRP A 62 -1.95 7.58 3.99
N CYS A 63 -0.66 7.83 4.09
CA CYS A 63 -0.06 9.12 4.37
C CYS A 63 0.95 9.50 3.28
N ARG A 64 1.22 10.79 3.12
CA ARG A 64 2.31 11.26 2.28
C ARG A 64 3.62 11.14 3.05
N ALA A 65 4.64 10.62 2.40
CA ALA A 65 5.99 10.56 2.95
C ALA A 65 7.02 11.02 1.93
N THR A 66 8.12 11.58 2.43
CA THR A 66 9.33 11.85 1.64
C THR A 66 10.30 10.69 1.80
N VAL A 67 10.89 10.24 0.69
CA VAL A 67 12.01 9.30 0.71
C VAL A 67 13.26 10.07 1.13
N GLU A 68 13.70 9.91 2.36
CA GLU A 68 14.89 10.59 2.88
C GLU A 68 16.17 9.94 2.34
N LEU A 69 16.19 8.60 2.27
CA LEU A 69 17.33 7.82 1.78
C LEU A 69 16.87 6.58 1.00
N VAL A 70 17.65 6.20 -0.01
CA VAL A 70 17.49 4.94 -0.75
C VAL A 70 18.74 4.09 -0.53
N ILE A 71 18.61 3.00 0.22
CA ILE A 71 19.70 2.07 0.51
C ILE A 71 19.64 0.94 -0.52
N LYS A 72 20.69 0.88 -1.35
CA LYS A 72 20.86 -0.16 -2.37
C LYS A 72 21.50 -1.41 -1.77
N SER A 73 21.06 -2.58 -2.20
CA SER A 73 21.66 -3.87 -1.83
C SER A 73 21.76 -4.75 -3.06
N ALA A 74 22.85 -5.51 -3.20
CA ALA A 74 23.07 -6.37 -4.37
C ALA A 74 22.02 -7.50 -4.49
N ASN A 75 21.50 -7.98 -3.35
CA ASN A 75 20.64 -9.18 -3.29
C ASN A 75 19.21 -8.88 -2.80
N ARG A 76 18.84 -7.60 -2.68
CA ARG A 76 17.53 -7.17 -2.20
C ARG A 76 17.02 -5.97 -2.97
N LYS A 77 15.71 -5.79 -2.95
CA LYS A 77 15.07 -4.56 -3.43
C LYS A 77 15.52 -3.38 -2.57
N ASP A 78 15.42 -2.18 -3.13
CA ASP A 78 15.81 -0.95 -2.45
C ASP A 78 15.07 -0.82 -1.11
N LEU A 79 15.82 -0.49 -0.05
CA LEU A 79 15.27 -0.16 1.25
C LEU A 79 15.17 1.36 1.36
N LEU A 80 13.97 1.85 1.66
CA LEU A 80 13.64 3.27 1.72
C LEU A 80 13.60 3.71 3.19
N TYR A 81 14.28 4.80 3.52
CA TYR A 81 14.07 5.51 4.78
C TYR A 81 13.03 6.61 4.52
N LEU A 82 11.90 6.56 5.24
CA LEU A 82 10.71 7.35 4.95
C LEU A 82 10.41 8.30 6.10
N HIS A 83 10.15 9.57 5.77
CA HIS A 83 9.66 10.58 6.70
C HIS A 83 8.23 10.99 6.35
N TYR A 84 7.30 10.80 7.29
CA TYR A 84 5.89 11.18 7.12
C TYR A 84 5.71 12.70 7.21
N GLU A 85 5.03 13.30 6.22
CA GLU A 85 4.89 14.76 6.13
C GLU A 85 4.12 15.34 7.34
N GLY A 86 4.78 16.22 8.10
CA GLY A 86 4.19 16.88 9.27
C GLY A 86 4.20 16.05 10.56
N TRP A 87 4.86 14.90 10.55
CA TRP A 87 4.93 14.01 11.71
C TRP A 87 6.25 14.18 12.46
N ASN A 88 6.26 13.77 13.73
CA ASN A 88 7.51 13.69 14.47
C ASN A 88 8.39 12.56 13.90
N ARG A 89 9.69 12.82 13.76
CA ARG A 89 10.67 11.87 13.19
C ARG A 89 10.76 10.52 13.91
N LYS A 90 10.24 10.40 15.14
CA LYS A 90 10.13 9.11 15.85
C LYS A 90 9.25 8.08 15.10
N TYR A 91 8.44 8.54 14.16
CA TYR A 91 7.60 7.69 13.30
C TYR A 91 8.25 7.37 11.95
N ASP A 92 9.45 7.89 11.68
CA ASP A 92 10.19 7.53 10.47
C ASP A 92 10.49 6.03 10.48
N GLU A 93 10.41 5.39 9.32
CA GLU A 93 10.58 3.94 9.22
C GLU A 93 11.32 3.51 7.96
N TYR A 94 11.74 2.25 7.96
CA TYR A 94 12.38 1.61 6.82
C TYR A 94 11.41 0.62 6.16
N LEU A 95 11.14 0.82 4.87
CA LEU A 95 10.32 -0.10 4.07
C LEU A 95 11.02 -0.43 2.76
N TYR A 96 10.91 -1.69 2.32
CA TYR A 96 11.34 -2.05 0.98
C TYR A 96 10.42 -1.40 -0.06
N ILE A 97 10.99 -0.99 -1.20
CA ILE A 97 10.24 -0.39 -2.32
C ILE A 97 9.11 -1.30 -2.83
N ASP A 98 9.24 -2.61 -2.67
CA ASP A 98 8.26 -3.60 -3.10
C ASP A 98 7.25 -3.99 -2.01
N SER A 99 7.29 -3.31 -0.86
CA SER A 99 6.32 -3.42 0.22
C SER A 99 4.93 -3.02 -0.26
N HIS A 100 3.91 -3.78 0.16
CA HIS A 100 2.50 -3.45 -0.06
C HIS A 100 2.04 -2.15 0.63
N ARG A 101 2.88 -1.61 1.54
CA ARG A 101 2.65 -0.34 2.23
C ARG A 101 3.21 0.87 1.46
N VAL A 102 3.88 0.65 0.32
CA VAL A 102 4.49 1.73 -0.49
C VAL A 102 3.80 1.79 -1.86
N ALA A 103 3.41 3.00 -2.26
CA ALA A 103 2.72 3.26 -3.51
C ALA A 103 3.21 4.56 -4.17
N PRO A 104 3.02 4.71 -5.49
CA PRO A 104 3.21 5.99 -6.17
C PRO A 104 2.40 7.10 -5.50
N LEU A 105 2.97 8.30 -5.43
CA LEU A 105 2.29 9.48 -4.89
C LEU A 105 0.94 9.70 -5.59
N GLY A 106 -0.09 9.95 -4.80
CA GLY A 106 -1.44 10.28 -5.28
C GLY A 106 -2.33 9.08 -5.56
N LEU A 107 -1.79 7.85 -5.55
CA LEU A 107 -2.64 6.67 -5.72
C LEU A 107 -3.68 6.52 -4.60
N TYR A 108 -3.27 6.75 -3.37
CA TYR A 108 -4.12 6.64 -2.21
C TYR A 108 -4.41 8.03 -1.63
N THR A 109 -3.39 8.85 -1.38
CA THR A 109 -3.56 10.09 -0.60
C THR A 109 -4.41 11.17 -1.28
N GLU A 110 -4.62 11.09 -2.60
CA GLU A 110 -5.54 11.98 -3.34
C GLU A 110 -6.99 11.52 -3.31
N ARG A 111 -7.25 10.25 -2.95
CA ARG A 111 -8.61 9.74 -2.82
C ARG A 111 -9.34 10.40 -1.66
N THR A 112 -10.61 10.69 -1.86
CA THR A 112 -11.48 11.28 -0.81
C THR A 112 -12.14 10.20 0.04
N ASP A 113 -12.30 9.00 -0.49
CA ASP A 113 -12.99 7.86 0.15
C ASP A 113 -12.12 7.10 1.15
N ILE A 114 -10.88 7.52 1.38
CA ILE A 114 -9.98 6.90 2.36
C ILE A 114 -9.80 7.80 3.61
N PRO A 115 -9.58 7.20 4.79
CA PRO A 115 -9.23 7.94 5.98
C PRO A 115 -7.94 8.75 5.81
N LYS A 116 -7.88 9.94 6.41
CA LYS A 116 -6.70 10.80 6.50
C LYS A 116 -6.53 11.31 7.92
N TYR A 117 -5.29 11.44 8.37
CA TYR A 117 -5.02 12.10 9.64
C TYR A 117 -5.31 13.59 9.55
N ARG A 118 -5.99 14.11 10.57
CA ARG A 118 -6.11 15.54 10.84
C ARG A 118 -5.32 15.89 12.09
N MET A 119 -4.61 17.00 12.03
CA MET A 119 -3.99 17.62 13.19
C MET A 119 -5.06 18.41 13.95
N GLY A 120 -5.37 17.98 15.17
CA GLY A 120 -6.21 18.75 16.09
C GLY A 120 -5.34 19.58 17.02
N THR A 121 -5.39 20.91 16.91
CA THR A 121 -4.81 21.80 17.91
C THR A 121 -5.79 21.91 19.09
N ARG A 122 -5.45 21.33 20.25
CA ARG A 122 -6.12 21.70 21.51
C ARG A 122 -5.37 22.86 22.17
N ASN A 123 -6.11 23.70 22.90
CA ASN A 123 -5.57 24.83 23.70
C ASN A 123 -4.48 24.46 24.72
N THR A 124 -4.14 23.18 24.87
CA THR A 124 -3.12 22.66 25.78
C THR A 124 -1.72 22.54 25.15
N GLY A 125 -1.54 22.96 23.89
CA GLY A 125 -0.23 22.92 23.21
C GLY A 125 0.24 21.52 22.78
N LEU A 126 -0.52 20.47 23.11
CA LEU A 126 -0.29 19.10 22.64
C LEU A 126 -1.05 18.87 21.33
N SER A 127 -0.30 18.69 20.23
CA SER A 127 -0.85 18.28 18.95
C SER A 127 -1.32 16.82 19.04
N MET A 128 -2.60 16.57 18.75
CA MET A 128 -3.17 15.22 18.70
C MET A 128 -3.59 14.91 17.26
N MET A 129 -3.10 13.79 16.72
CA MET A 129 -3.54 13.28 15.42
C MET A 129 -4.73 12.35 15.59
N TYR A 130 -5.74 12.49 14.73
CA TYR A 130 -6.87 11.56 14.65
C TYR A 130 -7.25 11.34 13.19
N ALA A 131 -7.67 10.11 12.85
CA ALA A 131 -8.06 9.74 11.49
C ALA A 131 -9.52 10.12 11.21
N VAL A 132 -9.78 10.67 10.01
CA VAL A 132 -11.12 11.08 9.54
C VAL A 132 -11.27 10.74 8.05
N VAL A 133 -12.44 10.23 7.65
CA VAL A 133 -12.80 10.08 6.23
C VAL A 133 -13.44 11.39 5.75
N LEU A 134 -13.00 11.91 4.60
CA LEU A 134 -13.59 13.11 4.01
C LEU A 134 -14.93 12.72 3.35
N GLN A 135 -16.03 13.29 3.86
CA GLN A 135 -17.35 13.18 3.24
C GLN A 135 -17.54 14.27 2.19
#